data_AF-A0A2K1DWH8-F1
#
_entry.id   AF-A0A2K1DWH8-F1
#
_cell.length_a   1.000
_cell.length_b   1.000
_cell.length_c   1.000
_cell.angle_alpha   90.00
_cell.angle_beta   90.00
_cell.angle_gamma   90.00
#
_symmetry.space_group_name_H-M   'P 1'
#
loop_
_entity.id
_entity.type
_entity.pdbx_description
1 polymer ?
#
loop_
_entity_poly.entity_id
_entity_poly.type
_entity_poly.pdbx_seq_one_letter_code
_entity_poly.pdbx_strand_id
1 'polypeptide(L)'
;MKFLTVLFFLFALQINAQDIPKYNVYFDENDQAIEITDYYKKCSAFLLHCMSKTKDSITINYMYELNKFGQLDSIENNQIRKLLKRDTKNPNIDKSPVIIVFRDTLYGFEGLKQRYDTYVKRVTINDTIREILPFNLTKNKYFDARKKYDNNQKKMC
;
A
#
# COMPACT_ATOMS: atom_id res chain seq x y z
N MET A 1 42.92 -52.56 -17.71
CA MET A 1 42.69 -51.85 -16.42
C MET A 1 42.98 -50.34 -16.49
N LYS A 2 44.06 -49.88 -17.17
CA LYS A 2 44.42 -48.44 -17.23
C LYS A 2 43.36 -47.51 -17.87
N PHE A 3 42.56 -48.00 -18.82
CA PHE A 3 41.50 -47.22 -19.45
C PHE A 3 40.29 -46.99 -18.51
N LEU A 4 39.97 -47.98 -17.67
CA LEU A 4 38.86 -47.91 -16.72
C LEU A 4 39.14 -46.87 -15.61
N THR A 5 40.39 -46.79 -15.16
CA THR A 5 40.84 -45.79 -14.18
C THR A 5 40.76 -44.36 -14.72
N VAL A 6 41.06 -44.14 -16.01
CA VAL A 6 40.94 -42.82 -16.64
C VAL A 6 39.48 -42.41 -16.80
N LEU A 7 38.61 -43.35 -17.18
CA LEU A 7 37.16 -43.11 -17.29
C LEU A 7 36.55 -42.73 -15.93
N PHE A 8 36.95 -43.42 -14.86
CA PHE A 8 36.49 -43.14 -13.50
C PHE A 8 36.96 -41.76 -13.01
N PHE A 9 38.20 -41.38 -13.35
CA PHE A 9 38.73 -40.06 -13.01
C PHE A 9 38.03 -38.91 -13.75
N LEU A 10 37.68 -39.12 -15.02
CA LEU A 10 36.90 -38.15 -15.80
C LEU A 10 35.47 -38.01 -15.28
N PHE A 11 34.85 -39.09 -14.81
CA PHE A 11 33.50 -39.05 -14.21
C PHE A 11 33.51 -38.32 -12.85
N ALA A 12 34.56 -38.52 -12.04
CA ALA A 12 34.72 -37.84 -10.75
C ALA A 12 34.94 -36.32 -10.86
N LEU A 13 35.48 -35.85 -11.99
CA LEU A 13 35.65 -34.41 -12.26
C LEU A 13 34.33 -33.72 -12.62
N GLN A 14 33.33 -34.44 -13.12
CA GLN A 14 32.03 -33.85 -13.50
C GLN A 14 31.12 -33.57 -12.29
N ILE A 15 31.35 -34.22 -11.15
CA ILE A 15 30.50 -34.10 -9.95
C ILE A 15 30.72 -32.76 -9.21
N ASN A 16 31.81 -32.04 -9.50
CA ASN A 16 32.18 -30.79 -8.81
C ASN A 16 31.94 -29.53 -9.65
N ALA A 17 31.27 -29.64 -10.81
CA ALA A 17 31.27 -28.58 -11.81
C ALA A 17 30.08 -27.59 -11.80
N GLN A 18 29.12 -27.66 -10.86
CA GLN A 18 27.84 -26.94 -11.08
C GLN A 18 27.15 -26.19 -9.92
N ASP A 19 27.84 -25.85 -8.82
CA ASP A 19 27.24 -24.94 -7.82
C ASP A 19 27.89 -23.55 -7.88
N ILE A 20 27.47 -22.74 -8.85
CA ILE A 20 27.77 -21.30 -8.83
C ILE A 20 26.97 -20.70 -7.65
N PRO A 21 27.63 -20.12 -6.63
CA PRO A 21 26.93 -19.54 -5.49
C PRO A 21 26.00 -18.43 -5.98
N LYS A 22 24.69 -18.58 -5.73
CA LYS A 22 23.71 -17.56 -6.06
C LYS A 22 23.83 -16.40 -5.06
N TYR A 23 24.08 -15.21 -5.57
CA TYR A 23 24.15 -13.99 -4.77
C TYR A 23 22.73 -13.50 -4.48
N ASN A 24 22.36 -13.42 -3.21
CA ASN A 24 21.04 -12.93 -2.79
C ASN A 24 21.13 -11.47 -2.36
N VAL A 25 20.24 -10.63 -2.90
CA VAL A 25 20.06 -9.23 -2.46
C VAL A 25 18.64 -9.06 -1.97
N TYR A 26 18.46 -8.31 -0.88
CA TYR A 26 17.16 -8.07 -0.26
C TYR A 26 16.90 -6.57 -0.23
N PHE A 27 15.73 -6.19 -0.73
CA PHE A 27 15.27 -4.81 -0.77
C PHE A 27 13.99 -4.65 0.05
N ASP A 28 13.86 -3.49 0.69
CA ASP A 28 12.67 -3.09 1.40
C ASP A 28 11.63 -2.42 0.50
N GLU A 29 10.51 -2.02 1.10
CA GLU A 29 9.40 -1.36 0.43
C GLU A 29 9.75 0.00 -0.21
N ASN A 30 10.92 0.56 0.12
CA ASN A 30 11.44 1.83 -0.39
C ASN A 30 12.68 1.62 -1.29
N ASP A 31 12.86 0.40 -1.82
CA ASP A 31 14.00 -0.03 -2.64
C ASP A 31 15.36 0.15 -1.94
N GLN A 32 15.39 0.16 -0.59
CA GLN A 32 16.63 0.19 0.18
C GLN A 32 17.13 -1.22 0.46
N ALA A 33 18.45 -1.42 0.37
CA ALA A 33 19.05 -2.70 0.69
C ALA A 33 18.92 -3.00 2.20
N ILE A 34 18.48 -4.20 2.55
CA ILE A 34 18.28 -4.64 3.94
C ILE A 34 18.90 -6.01 4.20
N GLU A 35 19.06 -6.34 5.49
CA GLU A 35 19.53 -7.67 5.88
C GLU A 35 18.47 -8.75 5.65
N ILE A 36 18.92 -9.98 5.44
CA ILE A 36 18.07 -11.16 5.24
C ILE A 36 17.09 -11.38 6.40
N THR A 37 17.55 -11.17 7.63
CA THR A 37 16.78 -11.30 8.87
C THR A 37 15.62 -10.30 8.90
N ASP A 38 15.90 -9.03 8.56
CA ASP A 38 14.91 -7.97 8.50
C ASP A 38 13.91 -8.18 7.37
N TYR A 39 14.37 -8.69 6.23
CA TYR A 39 13.50 -9.06 5.12
C TYR A 39 12.48 -10.10 5.55
N TYR A 40 12.89 -11.25 6.12
CA TYR A 40 11.95 -12.28 6.55
C TYR A 40 11.04 -11.83 7.70
N LYS A 41 11.56 -11.00 8.61
CA LYS A 41 10.76 -10.41 9.68
C LYS A 41 9.66 -9.50 9.11
N LYS A 42 9.99 -8.56 8.22
CA LYS A 42 9.02 -7.68 7.55
C LYS A 42 8.08 -8.48 6.64
N CYS A 43 8.57 -9.50 5.97
CA CYS A 43 7.80 -10.35 5.06
C CYS A 43 6.64 -11.11 5.75
N SER A 44 6.79 -11.38 7.05
CA SER A 44 5.71 -11.98 7.85
C SER A 44 4.55 -11.00 8.12
N ALA A 45 4.73 -9.70 7.87
CA ALA A 45 3.69 -8.71 8.07
C ALA A 45 2.61 -8.82 6.99
N PHE A 46 1.36 -8.81 7.42
CA PHE A 46 0.18 -8.91 6.55
C PHE A 46 -0.01 -7.72 5.58
N LEU A 47 0.79 -6.66 5.74
CA LEU A 47 0.78 -5.44 4.92
C LEU A 47 1.79 -5.47 3.78
N LEU A 48 2.65 -6.49 3.68
CA LEU A 48 3.76 -6.53 2.73
C LEU A 48 3.72 -7.84 1.93
N HIS A 49 4.03 -7.78 0.64
CA HIS A 49 4.19 -8.93 -0.22
C HIS A 49 5.65 -9.03 -0.66
N CYS A 50 6.17 -10.24 -0.57
CA CYS A 50 7.54 -10.57 -0.91
C CYS A 50 7.58 -11.31 -2.23
N MET A 51 8.50 -10.91 -3.10
CA MET A 51 8.71 -11.55 -4.38
C MET A 51 10.20 -11.73 -4.63
N SER A 52 10.56 -12.87 -5.21
CA SER A 52 11.93 -13.16 -5.60
C SER A 52 12.02 -13.29 -7.11
N LYS A 53 13.01 -12.63 -7.72
CA LYS A 53 13.32 -12.73 -9.13
C LYS A 53 14.76 -13.17 -9.28
N THR A 54 14.96 -14.32 -9.91
CA THR A 54 16.31 -14.84 -10.18
C THR A 54 16.67 -14.56 -11.64
N LYS A 55 17.87 -14.02 -11.84
CA LYS A 55 18.48 -13.88 -13.16
C LYS A 55 19.96 -14.28 -13.05
N ASP A 56 20.37 -15.25 -13.86
CA ASP A 56 21.72 -15.83 -13.86
C ASP A 56 22.11 -16.36 -12.46
N SER A 57 23.17 -15.79 -11.87
CA SER A 57 23.66 -16.11 -10.52
C SER A 57 23.14 -15.15 -9.44
N ILE A 58 22.21 -14.25 -9.75
CA ILE A 58 21.70 -13.27 -8.78
C ILE A 58 20.21 -13.50 -8.54
N THR A 59 19.86 -13.62 -7.28
CA THR A 59 18.47 -13.64 -6.81
C THR A 59 18.18 -12.32 -6.10
N ILE A 60 17.23 -11.56 -6.65
CA ILE A 60 16.79 -10.30 -6.06
C ILE A 60 15.45 -10.51 -5.37
N ASN A 61 15.42 -10.23 -4.08
CA ASN A 61 14.26 -10.34 -3.23
C ASN A 61 13.72 -8.93 -2.97
N TYR A 62 12.53 -8.66 -3.49
CA TYR A 62 11.83 -7.38 -3.35
C TYR A 62 10.67 -7.54 -2.39
N MET A 63 10.38 -6.50 -1.64
CA MET A 63 9.15 -6.39 -0.87
C MET A 63 8.38 -5.15 -1.31
N TYR A 64 7.06 -5.27 -1.36
CA TYR A 64 6.17 -4.19 -1.72
C TYR A 64 4.94 -4.22 -0.83
N GLU A 65 4.32 -3.06 -0.65
CA GLU A 65 3.09 -2.97 0.13
C GLU A 65 1.98 -3.80 -0.54
N LEU A 66 1.35 -4.68 0.24
CA LEU A 66 0.07 -5.28 -0.10
C LEU A 66 -0.96 -4.15 -0.11
N ASN A 67 -1.19 -3.59 -1.30
CA ASN A 67 -2.27 -2.65 -1.58
C ASN A 67 -3.69 -3.25 -1.38
N LYS A 68 -3.86 -4.37 -0.66
CA LYS A 68 -5.02 -5.28 -0.71
C LYS A 68 -5.87 -5.35 0.56
N PHE A 69 -5.96 -4.29 1.36
CA PHE A 69 -7.15 -4.12 2.22
C PHE A 69 -8.26 -3.46 1.40
N GLY A 70 -9.26 -4.23 0.99
CA GLY A 70 -10.49 -3.70 0.37
C GLY A 70 -10.28 -3.00 -0.96
N GLN A 71 -9.55 -3.60 -1.90
CA GLN A 71 -9.48 -3.07 -3.27
C GLN A 71 -10.88 -3.09 -3.88
N LEU A 72 -11.41 -1.90 -4.14
CA LEU A 72 -12.51 -1.69 -5.05
C LEU A 72 -12.15 -2.29 -6.40
N ASP A 73 -13.10 -2.90 -7.08
CA ASP A 73 -12.89 -3.34 -8.44
C ASP A 73 -12.55 -2.14 -9.37
N SER A 74 -12.06 -2.41 -10.57
CA SER A 74 -11.65 -1.35 -11.50
C SER A 74 -12.80 -0.39 -11.88
N ILE A 75 -14.03 -0.89 -11.93
CA ILE A 75 -15.25 -0.14 -12.20
C ILE A 75 -15.61 0.72 -10.99
N GLU A 76 -15.65 0.15 -9.79
CA GLU A 76 -15.94 0.83 -8.53
C GLU A 76 -14.93 1.94 -8.23
N ASN A 77 -13.63 1.67 -8.41
CA ASN A 77 -12.57 2.67 -8.27
C ASN A 77 -12.74 3.82 -9.28
N ASN A 78 -13.09 3.52 -10.53
CA ASN A 78 -13.35 4.53 -11.55
C ASN A 78 -14.58 5.38 -11.20
N GLN A 79 -15.66 4.76 -10.73
CA GLN A 79 -16.85 5.46 -10.27
C GLN A 79 -16.54 6.42 -9.11
N ILE A 80 -15.80 5.95 -8.10
CA ILE A 80 -15.41 6.76 -6.96
C ILE A 80 -14.49 7.92 -7.38
N ARG A 81 -13.52 7.69 -8.26
CA ARG A 81 -12.64 8.76 -8.76
C ARG A 81 -13.41 9.81 -9.56
N LYS A 82 -14.37 9.40 -10.38
CA LYS A 82 -15.26 10.34 -11.09
C LYS A 82 -16.10 11.19 -10.12
N LEU A 83 -16.65 10.56 -9.08
CA LEU A 83 -17.41 11.27 -8.03
C LEU A 83 -16.51 12.28 -7.30
N LEU A 84 -15.33 11.86 -6.86
CA LEU A 84 -14.38 12.73 -6.18
C LEU A 84 -13.92 13.88 -7.08
N LYS A 85 -13.64 13.62 -8.37
CA LYS A 85 -13.26 14.64 -9.35
C LYS A 85 -14.34 15.69 -9.53
N ARG A 86 -15.61 15.28 -9.57
CA ARG A 86 -16.77 16.17 -9.64
C ARG A 86 -16.90 17.02 -8.37
N ASP A 87 -16.82 16.40 -7.20
CA ASP A 87 -17.15 17.05 -5.93
C ASP A 87 -16.03 17.97 -5.44
N THR A 88 -14.77 17.62 -5.71
CA THR A 88 -13.59 18.41 -5.30
C THR A 88 -13.09 19.37 -6.37
N LYS A 89 -13.53 19.21 -7.63
CA LYS A 89 -12.99 19.90 -8.82
C LYS A 89 -11.47 19.74 -9.00
N ASN A 90 -10.85 18.74 -8.37
CA ASN A 90 -9.42 18.48 -8.50
C ASN A 90 -9.14 17.61 -9.74
N PRO A 91 -8.43 18.14 -10.77
CA PRO A 91 -8.15 17.41 -12.00
C PRO A 91 -7.13 16.28 -11.81
N ASN A 92 -6.33 16.30 -10.74
CA ASN A 92 -5.22 15.37 -10.50
C ASN A 92 -5.64 14.10 -9.71
N ILE A 93 -6.93 13.94 -9.41
CA ILE A 93 -7.43 12.77 -8.66
C ILE A 93 -7.10 11.45 -9.36
N ASP A 94 -7.06 11.42 -10.69
CA ASP A 94 -6.76 10.20 -11.45
C ASP A 94 -5.33 9.69 -11.20
N LYS A 95 -4.41 10.58 -10.82
CA LYS A 95 -2.99 10.27 -10.55
C LYS A 95 -2.66 10.20 -9.06
N SER A 96 -3.62 10.53 -8.20
CA SER A 96 -3.39 10.60 -6.75
C SER A 96 -3.74 9.27 -6.08
N PRO A 97 -2.98 8.85 -5.05
CA PRO A 97 -3.42 7.78 -4.18
C PRO A 97 -4.71 8.20 -3.46
N VAL A 98 -5.72 7.33 -3.46
CA VAL A 98 -7.00 7.57 -2.82
C VAL A 98 -7.12 6.58 -1.66
N ILE A 99 -7.12 7.10 -0.44
CA ILE A 99 -7.27 6.30 0.78
C ILE A 99 -8.72 6.42 1.23
N ILE A 100 -9.45 5.29 1.21
CA ILE A 100 -10.84 5.23 1.68
C ILE A 100 -10.84 4.60 3.06
N VAL A 101 -11.22 5.40 4.06
CA VAL A 101 -11.34 4.92 5.44
C VAL A 101 -12.81 4.65 5.73
N PHE A 102 -13.18 3.38 5.80
CA PHE A 102 -14.51 2.99 6.26
C PHE A 102 -14.64 3.24 7.77
N ARG A 103 -15.80 3.72 8.22
CA ARG A 103 -16.09 3.96 9.64
C ARG A 103 -17.51 3.49 9.95
N ASP A 104 -17.62 2.56 10.90
CA ASP A 104 -18.89 1.99 11.38
C ASP A 104 -19.75 2.96 12.21
N THR A 105 -19.29 4.19 12.41
CA THR A 105 -20.00 5.18 13.25
C THR A 105 -20.27 6.47 12.48
N LEU A 106 -21.56 6.79 12.32
CA LEU A 106 -22.03 8.09 11.89
C LEU A 106 -21.96 9.05 13.08
N TYR A 107 -21.00 9.99 13.03
CA TYR A 107 -20.87 11.01 14.08
C TYR A 107 -21.91 12.11 13.89
N GLY A 108 -22.53 12.51 15.00
CA GLY A 108 -23.26 13.78 15.10
C GLY A 108 -22.30 14.97 14.91
N PHE A 109 -22.87 16.16 14.71
CA PHE A 109 -22.11 17.40 14.54
C PHE A 109 -21.02 17.59 15.61
N GLU A 110 -21.35 17.38 16.89
CA GLU A 110 -20.40 17.55 17.99
C GLU A 110 -19.24 16.55 17.93
N GLY A 111 -19.52 15.30 17.56
CA GLY A 111 -18.48 14.28 17.39
C GLY A 111 -17.55 14.57 16.21
N LEU A 112 -18.06 15.17 15.14
CA LEU A 112 -17.23 15.63 14.02
C LEU A 112 -16.36 16.83 14.41
N LYS A 113 -16.93 17.80 15.11
CA LYS A 113 -16.23 19.00 15.56
C LYS A 113 -15.08 18.67 16.51
N GLN A 114 -15.35 17.90 17.57
CA GLN A 114 -14.33 17.49 18.55
C GLN A 114 -13.15 16.76 17.88
N ARG A 115 -13.44 15.94 16.87
CA ARG A 115 -12.42 15.15 16.18
C ARG A 115 -11.61 16.00 15.19
N TYR A 116 -12.25 16.93 14.49
CA TYR A 116 -11.55 17.94 13.70
C TYR A 116 -10.60 18.74 14.59
N ASP A 117 -11.08 19.23 15.73
CA ASP A 117 -10.28 20.00 16.68
C ASP A 117 -9.08 19.18 17.20
N THR A 118 -9.28 17.88 17.46
CA THR A 118 -8.20 16.97 17.86
C THR A 118 -7.18 16.74 16.73
N TYR A 119 -7.64 16.60 15.50
CA TYR A 119 -6.78 16.41 14.33
C TYR A 119 -5.94 17.67 14.07
N VAL A 120 -6.56 18.85 14.06
CA VAL A 120 -5.86 20.13 13.91
C VAL A 120 -4.79 20.28 14.98
N LYS A 121 -5.13 20.04 16.26
CA LYS A 121 -4.17 20.09 17.37
C LYS A 121 -2.97 19.18 17.15
N ARG A 122 -3.16 17.94 16.68
CA ARG A 122 -2.04 17.00 16.41
C ARG A 122 -1.15 17.45 15.26
N VAL A 123 -1.72 18.07 14.23
CA VAL A 123 -0.96 18.56 13.07
C VAL A 123 -0.16 19.82 13.43
N THR A 124 -0.70 20.71 14.28
CA THR A 124 0.01 21.92 14.75
C THR A 124 1.20 21.62 15.65
N ILE A 125 1.19 20.51 16.40
CA ILE A 125 2.29 20.13 17.31
C ILE A 125 3.54 19.63 16.55
N ASN A 126 3.41 19.21 15.28
CA ASN A 126 4.51 18.66 14.48
C ASN A 126 5.19 19.68 13.52
N ASP A 127 5.04 20.99 13.78
CA ASP A 127 5.76 22.14 13.19
C ASP A 127 5.91 22.22 11.66
N THR A 128 5.15 21.46 10.89
CA THR A 128 4.96 21.70 9.45
C THR A 128 3.54 22.12 9.20
N ILE A 129 3.31 23.44 9.09
CA ILE A 129 2.04 24.01 8.66
C ILE A 129 1.83 23.63 7.18
N ARG A 130 1.34 22.41 6.93
CA ARG A 130 0.60 22.13 5.70
C ARG A 130 -0.72 22.84 5.85
N GLU A 131 -1.07 23.71 4.90
CA GLU A 131 -2.38 24.37 4.85
C GLU A 131 -3.48 23.33 5.10
N ILE A 132 -4.02 23.32 6.32
CA ILE A 132 -5.17 22.49 6.64
C ILE A 132 -6.34 23.24 6.02
N LEU A 133 -6.92 22.69 4.96
CA LEU A 133 -8.17 23.19 4.38
C LEU A 133 -9.15 23.50 5.52
N PRO A 134 -9.64 24.75 5.64
CA PRO A 134 -10.47 25.15 6.77
C PRO A 134 -11.73 24.28 6.79
N PHE A 135 -12.01 23.68 7.94
CA PHE A 135 -13.27 22.95 8.17
C PHE A 135 -14.40 23.97 8.29
N ASN A 136 -14.90 24.40 7.13
CA ASN A 136 -16.03 25.30 7.01
C ASN A 136 -17.36 24.53 7.10
N LEU A 137 -17.46 23.61 8.07
CA LEU A 137 -18.66 22.85 8.36
C LEU A 137 -19.38 23.49 9.55
N THR A 138 -20.33 24.39 9.24
CA THR A 138 -21.23 24.92 10.26
C THR A 138 -22.30 23.89 10.61
N LYS A 139 -22.92 24.04 11.79
CA LYS A 139 -24.03 23.17 12.24
C LYS A 139 -25.16 23.10 11.20
N ASN A 140 -25.50 24.24 10.60
CA ASN A 140 -26.52 24.33 9.55
C ASN A 140 -26.09 23.57 8.29
N LYS A 141 -24.86 23.79 7.80
CA LYS A 141 -24.33 23.04 6.64
C LYS A 141 -24.32 21.53 6.87
N TYR A 142 -24.02 21.08 8.10
CA TYR A 142 -24.10 19.66 8.46
C TYR A 142 -25.53 19.12 8.36
N PHE A 143 -26.51 19.83 8.93
CA PHE A 143 -27.91 19.40 8.87
C PHE A 143 -28.48 19.45 7.44
N ASP A 144 -28.11 20.45 6.64
CA ASP A 144 -28.51 20.55 5.24
C ASP A 144 -27.94 19.40 4.41
N ALA A 145 -26.66 19.07 4.60
CA ALA A 145 -26.00 17.94 3.95
C ALA A 145 -26.62 16.60 4.36
N ARG A 146 -26.93 16.42 5.66
CA ARG A 146 -27.62 15.24 6.17
C ARG A 146 -29.01 15.09 5.58
N LYS A 147 -29.81 16.16 5.58
CA LYS A 147 -31.15 16.18 4.98
C LYS A 147 -31.10 15.85 3.49
N LYS A 148 -30.11 16.37 2.76
CA LYS A 148 -29.89 16.05 1.34
C LYS A 148 -29.54 14.57 1.14
N TYR A 149 -28.67 14.01 1.98
CA TYR A 149 -28.33 12.59 1.94
C TYR A 149 -29.55 11.70 2.21
N ASP A 150 -30.28 11.96 3.30
CA ASP A 150 -31.48 11.20 3.67
C ASP A 150 -32.55 11.24 2.56
N ASN A 151 -32.72 12.40 1.93
CA ASN A 151 -33.64 12.56 0.79
C ASN A 151 -33.19 11.80 -0.47
N ASN A 152 -31.88 11.64 -0.68
CA ASN A 152 -31.37 10.89 -1.82
C ASN A 152 -31.46 9.37 -1.59
N GLN A 153 -31.24 8.90 -0.36
CA GLN A 153 -31.44 7.49 0.00
C GLN A 153 -32.90 7.06 -0.19
N LYS A 154 -33.85 7.92 0.23
CA LYS A 154 -35.29 7.70 0.03
C LYS A 154 -35.75 7.67 -1.43
N LYS A 155 -34.93 8.10 -2.39
CA LYS A 155 -35.22 8.03 -3.83
C LYS A 155 -34.64 6.77 -4.49
N MET A 156 -33.77 6.05 -3.80
CA MET A 156 -33.10 4.84 -4.29
C MET A 156 -33.73 3.56 -3.74
N CYS A 157 -34.64 3.68 -2.77
CA CYS A 157 -35.54 2.63 -2.28
C CYS A 157 -36.95 2.88 -2.82
#